data_AF-A0A0N9I2N1-F1
#
_entry.id   AF-A0A0N9I2N1-F1
#
_cell.length_a   1.000
_cell.length_b   1.000
_cell.length_c   1.000
_cell.angle_alpha   90.00
_cell.angle_beta   90.00
_cell.angle_gamma   90.00
#
_symmetry.space_group_name_H-M   'P 1'
#
loop_
_entity.id
_entity.type
_entity.pdbx_description
1 polymer ?
#
loop_
_entity_poly.entity_id
_entity_poly.type
_entity_poly.pdbx_seq_one_letter_code
_entity_poly.pdbx_strand_id
1 'polypeptide(L)'
;MSAIEYFCYVSRNKIDQLYQQIDPEADYEITELAKQETDRKTDWKTGQILKLFSAGRSYGKKDVLQREAKVKQTYLEKLERVMFALATETPIPAASELDRWDMGLSSYYHHTGVFRFESKPIEPSTNTVVTLVSSIGQRRLLLDCSLRNFSEGPRPDGTFDLNSANDRFFRGDMSMTMTTVFLLLEAGQSRVIGSPLFLKLSLPESDWMTML
;
A
#
# COMPACT_ATOMS: atom_id res chain seq x y z
N MET A 1 2.40 -6.25 -22.88
CA MET A 1 2.44 -7.25 -21.80
C MET A 1 1.56 -6.73 -20.69
N SER A 2 0.47 -7.40 -20.38
CA SER A 2 -0.39 -7.02 -19.26
C SER A 2 0.31 -7.40 -17.95
N ALA A 3 0.25 -6.48 -16.99
CA ALA A 3 0.73 -6.70 -15.63
C ALA A 3 -0.49 -6.90 -14.74
N ILE A 4 -0.43 -7.89 -13.85
CA ILE A 4 -1.43 -8.09 -12.82
C ILE A 4 -1.13 -7.13 -11.67
N GLU A 5 -2.12 -6.32 -11.35
CA GLU A 5 -2.10 -5.44 -10.19
C GLU A 5 -2.77 -6.13 -9.01
N TYR A 6 -2.02 -6.27 -7.92
CA TYR A 6 -2.46 -7.00 -6.72
C TYR A 6 -2.15 -6.21 -5.46
N PHE A 7 -3.17 -5.92 -4.65
CA PHE A 7 -2.97 -5.33 -3.32
C PHE A 7 -2.58 -6.44 -2.35
N CYS A 8 -1.32 -6.51 -1.94
CA CYS A 8 -0.85 -7.54 -0.98
C CYS A 8 -0.99 -7.13 0.48
N TYR A 9 -1.29 -5.85 0.74
CA TYR A 9 -1.49 -5.30 2.08
C TYR A 9 -2.45 -4.13 2.02
N VAL A 10 -3.40 -4.06 2.95
CA VAL A 10 -4.24 -2.88 3.20
C VAL A 10 -4.39 -2.68 4.72
N SER A 11 -4.03 -1.50 5.21
CA SER A 11 -4.02 -1.18 6.65
C SER A 11 -5.43 -0.88 7.18
N ARG A 12 -6.25 -1.92 7.35
CA ARG A 12 -7.68 -1.85 7.71
C ARG A 12 -8.02 -0.78 8.75
N ASN A 13 -7.37 -0.81 9.92
CA ASN A 13 -7.65 0.14 11.00
C ASN A 13 -7.39 1.60 10.59
N LYS A 14 -6.34 1.87 9.80
CA LYS A 14 -6.03 3.23 9.34
C LYS A 14 -7.02 3.69 8.29
N ILE A 15 -7.40 2.77 7.39
CA ILE A 15 -8.44 3.05 6.40
C ILE A 15 -9.75 3.35 7.09
N ASP A 16 -10.16 2.59 8.11
CA ASP A 16 -11.38 2.87 8.87
C ASP A 16 -11.31 4.24 9.58
N GLN A 17 -10.19 4.58 10.21
CA GLN A 17 -9.99 5.88 10.87
C GLN A 17 -10.08 7.05 9.88
N LEU A 18 -9.40 6.96 8.74
CA LEU A 18 -9.42 8.01 7.72
C LEU A 18 -10.79 8.09 7.06
N TYR A 19 -11.42 6.94 6.80
CA TYR A 19 -12.74 6.88 6.21
C TYR A 19 -13.82 7.54 7.08
N GLN A 20 -13.70 7.45 8.41
CA GLN A 20 -14.60 8.13 9.34
C GLN A 20 -14.47 9.66 9.32
N GLN A 21 -13.35 10.18 8.84
CA GLN A 21 -13.09 11.62 8.73
C GLN A 21 -13.57 12.19 7.39
N ILE A 22 -13.93 11.33 6.45
CA ILE A 22 -14.38 11.70 5.11
C ILE A 22 -15.89 11.89 5.11
N ASP A 23 -16.35 12.93 4.41
CA ASP A 23 -17.78 13.14 4.18
C ASP A 23 -18.36 11.96 3.37
N PRO A 24 -19.31 11.19 3.94
CA PRO A 24 -19.90 10.03 3.27
C PRO A 24 -20.75 10.41 2.04
N GLU A 25 -21.21 11.66 1.96
CA GLU A 25 -22.04 12.23 0.89
C GLU A 25 -21.20 13.02 -0.13
N ALA A 26 -19.88 13.10 0.04
CA ALA A 26 -19.01 13.71 -0.96
C ALA A 26 -19.03 12.86 -2.24
N ASP A 27 -19.82 13.31 -3.21
CA ASP A 27 -19.62 12.95 -4.61
C ASP A 27 -18.29 13.57 -5.02
N TYR A 28 -17.23 12.76 -5.02
CA TYR A 28 -16.01 13.10 -5.71
C TYR A 28 -16.35 13.15 -7.20
N GLU A 29 -16.79 14.31 -7.69
CA GLU A 29 -17.04 14.55 -9.11
C GLU A 29 -15.73 14.32 -9.87
N ILE A 30 -15.55 13.08 -10.33
CA ILE A 30 -14.39 12.58 -11.09
C ILE A 30 -14.35 13.21 -12.51
N THR A 31 -15.41 13.91 -12.89
CA THR A 31 -15.55 14.61 -14.16
C THR A 31 -14.89 15.99 -14.11
N GLU A 32 -13.88 16.20 -14.97
CA GLU A 32 -13.24 17.48 -15.32
C GLU A 32 -11.94 17.91 -14.61
N LEU A 33 -11.55 17.34 -13.46
CA LEU A 33 -10.24 17.68 -12.85
C LEU A 33 -9.02 17.06 -13.57
N ALA A 34 -9.24 16.13 -14.50
CA ALA A 34 -8.17 15.53 -15.31
C ALA A 34 -7.59 16.47 -16.41
N LYS A 35 -8.13 17.69 -16.58
CA LYS A 35 -7.77 18.58 -17.70
C LYS A 35 -6.96 19.83 -17.34
N GLN A 36 -6.60 20.05 -16.07
CA GLN A 36 -5.69 21.13 -15.70
C GLN A 36 -4.55 20.60 -14.82
N GLU A 37 -3.63 19.84 -15.44
CA GLU A 37 -2.36 19.49 -14.80
C GLU A 37 -1.33 20.60 -15.04
N THR A 38 -1.17 21.49 -14.05
CA THR A 38 0.05 22.30 -13.87
C THR A 38 0.91 21.72 -12.73
N ASP A 39 2.21 21.88 -12.91
CA ASP A 39 3.36 21.05 -12.47
C ASP A 39 3.57 20.71 -10.98
N ARG A 40 3.61 19.39 -10.71
CA ARG A 40 4.82 18.62 -10.37
C ARG A 40 4.67 17.24 -11.02
N LYS A 41 5.60 16.84 -11.90
CA LYS A 41 5.47 15.63 -12.74
C LYS A 41 5.38 14.31 -11.98
N THR A 42 5.69 14.31 -10.68
CA THR A 42 5.88 13.12 -9.85
C THR A 42 4.76 12.86 -8.85
N ASP A 43 4.00 13.88 -8.47
CA ASP A 43 3.01 13.78 -7.39
C ASP A 43 1.76 13.00 -7.81
N TRP A 44 1.16 12.34 -6.82
CA TRP A 44 -0.09 11.61 -7.00
C TRP A 44 -1.28 12.56 -6.82
N LYS A 45 -2.00 12.79 -7.92
CA LYS A 45 -3.27 13.51 -7.98
C LYS A 45 -4.42 12.53 -8.26
N THR A 46 -5.65 13.04 -8.30
CA THR A 46 -6.88 12.27 -8.58
C THR A 46 -6.77 11.35 -9.81
N GLY A 47 -6.09 11.80 -10.88
CA GLY A 47 -5.88 10.99 -12.09
C GLY A 47 -5.03 9.73 -11.88
N GLN A 48 -4.02 9.80 -11.03
CA GLN A 48 -3.15 8.69 -10.66
C GLN A 48 -3.91 7.70 -9.77
N ILE A 49 -4.78 8.20 -8.88
CA ILE A 49 -5.67 7.37 -8.06
C ILE A 49 -6.66 6.60 -8.95
N LEU A 50 -7.28 7.24 -9.94
CA LEU A 50 -8.16 6.55 -10.90
C LEU A 50 -7.43 5.43 -11.65
N LYS A 51 -6.17 5.66 -12.08
CA LYS A 51 -5.35 4.63 -12.71
C LYS A 51 -5.03 3.47 -11.76
N LEU A 52 -4.78 3.77 -10.48
CA LEU A 52 -4.49 2.78 -9.45
C LEU A 52 -5.64 1.78 -9.26
N PHE A 53 -6.88 2.24 -9.30
CA PHE A 53 -8.07 1.41 -9.05
C PHE A 53 -8.76 0.87 -10.32
N SER A 54 -8.41 1.36 -11.51
CA SER A 54 -8.94 0.87 -12.80
C SER A 54 -8.17 -0.33 -13.39
N ALA A 55 -6.90 -0.52 -13.02
CA ALA A 55 -6.01 -1.53 -13.62
C ALA A 55 -6.18 -2.98 -13.10
N GLY A 56 -7.12 -3.25 -12.20
CA GLY A 56 -7.41 -4.61 -11.72
C GLY A 56 -7.51 -4.68 -10.20
N ARG A 57 -8.72 -4.94 -9.70
CA ARG A 57 -9.08 -4.95 -8.28
C ARG A 57 -8.83 -6.32 -7.64
N SER A 58 -7.65 -6.91 -7.82
CA SER A 58 -7.38 -8.22 -7.20
C SER A 58 -6.79 -8.07 -5.80
N TYR A 59 -7.51 -8.58 -4.81
CA TYR A 59 -7.10 -8.66 -3.40
C TYR A 59 -7.52 -10.03 -2.86
N GLY A 60 -6.56 -10.90 -2.55
CA GLY A 60 -6.80 -12.27 -2.08
C GLY A 60 -6.94 -13.37 -3.16
N LYS A 61 -7.00 -14.64 -2.73
CA LYS A 61 -7.17 -15.83 -3.60
C LYS A 61 -8.60 -15.93 -4.15
N LYS A 62 -8.77 -16.59 -5.31
CA LYS A 62 -10.08 -16.83 -5.96
C LYS A 62 -10.99 -17.79 -5.16
N ASP A 63 -10.40 -18.69 -4.36
CA ASP A 63 -11.12 -19.72 -3.59
C ASP A 63 -11.51 -19.28 -2.17
N VAL A 64 -11.45 -17.98 -1.90
CA VAL A 64 -11.75 -17.41 -0.60
C VAL A 64 -13.24 -17.51 -0.29
N LEU A 65 -13.58 -17.93 0.93
CA LEU A 65 -14.95 -17.89 1.47
C LEU A 65 -15.59 -16.54 1.12
N GLN A 66 -16.79 -16.53 0.52
CA GLN A 66 -17.45 -15.32 -0.01
C GLN A 66 -17.43 -14.12 0.97
N ARG A 67 -17.46 -14.39 2.28
CA ARG A 67 -17.36 -13.39 3.35
C ARG A 67 -16.04 -12.59 3.32
N GLU A 68 -14.91 -13.25 3.13
CA GLU A 68 -13.60 -12.58 3.09
C GLU A 68 -13.41 -11.82 1.78
N ALA A 69 -13.90 -12.35 0.65
CA ALA A 69 -13.92 -11.61 -0.62
C ALA A 69 -14.72 -10.30 -0.50
N LYS A 70 -15.87 -10.35 0.17
CA LYS A 70 -16.68 -9.15 0.46
C LYS A 70 -15.93 -8.15 1.35
N VAL A 71 -15.28 -8.61 2.42
CA VAL A 71 -14.46 -7.75 3.30
C VAL A 71 -13.34 -7.07 2.52
N LYS A 72 -12.64 -7.83 1.67
CA LYS A 72 -11.54 -7.33 0.82
C LYS A 72 -12.04 -6.25 -0.14
N GLN A 73 -13.16 -6.50 -0.82
CA GLN A 73 -13.79 -5.53 -1.71
C GLN A 73 -14.18 -4.24 -0.97
N THR A 74 -14.81 -4.36 0.21
CA THR A 74 -15.16 -3.20 1.05
C THR A 74 -13.94 -2.37 1.43
N TYR A 75 -12.80 -3.00 1.78
CA TYR A 75 -11.59 -2.25 2.14
C TYR A 75 -10.89 -1.62 0.94
N LEU A 76 -11.01 -2.20 -0.26
CA LEU A 76 -10.55 -1.54 -1.49
C LEU A 76 -11.40 -0.32 -1.81
N GLU A 77 -12.72 -0.39 -1.67
CA GLU A 77 -13.64 0.74 -1.88
C GLU A 77 -13.38 1.86 -0.86
N LYS A 78 -13.20 1.51 0.41
CA LYS A 78 -12.83 2.50 1.44
C LYS A 78 -11.48 3.12 1.16
N LEU A 79 -10.48 2.32 0.77
CA LEU A 79 -9.16 2.81 0.40
C LEU A 79 -9.25 3.76 -0.79
N GLU A 80 -10.03 3.42 -1.82
CA GLU A 80 -10.27 4.28 -2.99
C GLU A 80 -10.81 5.66 -2.57
N ARG A 81 -11.85 5.70 -1.74
CA ARG A 81 -12.39 6.97 -1.21
C ARG A 81 -11.36 7.74 -0.38
N VAL A 82 -10.62 7.05 0.49
CA VAL A 82 -9.54 7.67 1.29
C VAL A 82 -8.47 8.30 0.39
N MET A 83 -8.03 7.57 -0.64
CA MET A 83 -7.03 8.08 -1.57
C MET A 83 -7.54 9.29 -2.36
N PHE A 84 -8.82 9.30 -2.75
CA PHE A 84 -9.43 10.47 -3.39
C PHE A 84 -9.51 11.67 -2.47
N ALA A 85 -9.95 11.49 -1.23
CA ALA A 85 -9.99 12.56 -0.24
C ALA A 85 -8.61 13.19 -0.04
N LEU A 86 -7.60 12.35 0.21
CA LEU A 86 -6.21 12.80 0.40
C LEU A 86 -5.69 13.57 -0.82
N ALA A 87 -5.92 13.06 -2.03
CA ALA A 87 -5.42 13.70 -3.26
C ALA A 87 -6.21 14.96 -3.67
N THR A 88 -7.46 15.12 -3.19
CA THR A 88 -8.30 16.30 -3.47
C THR A 88 -7.86 17.49 -2.62
N GLU A 89 -7.53 17.26 -1.35
CA GLU A 89 -7.04 18.32 -0.46
C GLU A 89 -5.67 18.84 -0.90
N THR A 90 -4.74 17.94 -1.21
CA THR A 90 -3.40 18.30 -1.66
C THR A 90 -2.80 17.14 -2.46
N PRO A 91 -2.08 17.39 -3.58
CA PRO A 91 -1.33 16.33 -4.25
C PRO A 91 -0.44 15.59 -3.26
N ILE A 92 -0.44 14.26 -3.32
CA ILE A 92 0.39 13.45 -2.44
C ILE A 92 1.80 13.47 -3.05
N PRO A 93 2.82 14.03 -2.36
CA PRO A 93 4.15 14.16 -2.92
C PRO A 93 4.91 12.84 -2.97
N ALA A 94 5.88 12.76 -3.89
CA ALA A 94 6.80 11.64 -3.95
C ALA A 94 7.75 11.63 -2.75
N ALA A 95 8.02 10.46 -2.18
CA ALA A 95 8.92 10.33 -1.03
C ALA A 95 10.37 10.76 -1.34
N SER A 96 10.76 10.78 -2.62
CA SER A 96 12.03 11.35 -3.07
C SER A 96 12.16 12.85 -2.81
N GLU A 97 11.04 13.56 -2.66
CA GLU A 97 10.97 15.00 -2.39
C GLU A 97 11.04 15.33 -0.89
N LEU A 98 11.12 14.32 -0.01
CA LEU A 98 11.36 14.55 1.41
C LEU A 98 12.71 15.27 1.61
N ASP A 99 12.70 16.57 1.87
CA ASP A 99 13.93 17.28 2.16
C ASP A 99 14.43 16.95 3.58
N ARG A 100 15.73 17.14 3.83
CA ARG A 100 16.41 16.75 5.08
C ARG A 100 15.99 17.58 6.30
N TRP A 101 15.31 18.70 6.08
CA TRP A 101 15.04 19.74 7.08
C TRP A 101 13.56 20.05 7.28
N ASP A 102 12.69 19.55 6.41
CA ASP A 102 11.24 19.75 6.54
C ASP A 102 10.60 18.54 7.21
N MET A 103 10.14 18.73 8.45
CA MET A 103 9.03 17.93 8.94
C MET A 103 7.78 18.28 8.12
N GLY A 104 7.66 17.63 6.96
CA GLY A 104 6.41 17.33 6.27
C GLY A 104 5.58 18.53 5.79
N LEU A 105 5.78 18.94 4.53
CA LEU A 105 4.73 19.66 3.79
C LEU A 105 3.43 18.85 3.66
N SER A 106 3.52 17.52 3.80
CA SER A 106 2.39 16.60 3.81
C SER A 106 2.59 15.55 4.90
N SER A 107 1.48 15.04 5.44
CA SER A 107 1.50 13.86 6.32
C SER A 107 1.67 12.55 5.51
N TYR A 108 1.37 12.58 4.22
CA TYR A 108 1.36 11.42 3.34
C TYR A 108 2.31 11.58 2.17
N TYR A 109 3.04 10.51 1.86
CA TYR A 109 3.93 10.44 0.71
C TYR A 109 3.68 9.14 -0.05
N HIS A 110 3.93 9.16 -1.36
CA HIS A 110 3.93 7.93 -2.16
C HIS A 110 5.35 7.48 -2.49
N HIS A 111 5.54 6.17 -2.60
CA HIS A 111 6.80 5.56 -3.02
C HIS A 111 6.54 4.35 -3.89
N THR A 112 7.31 4.24 -4.97
CA THR A 112 7.42 3.02 -5.77
C THR A 112 8.87 2.61 -5.76
N GLY A 113 9.14 1.38 -5.35
CA GLY A 113 10.50 0.89 -5.23
C GLY A 113 10.58 -0.59 -4.90
N VAL A 114 11.80 -1.08 -4.75
CA VAL A 114 12.08 -2.46 -4.38
C VAL A 114 12.02 -2.58 -2.86
N PHE A 115 11.19 -3.49 -2.36
CA PHE A 115 10.98 -3.77 -0.94
C PHE A 115 11.48 -5.16 -0.56
N ARG A 116 11.95 -5.28 0.68
CA ARG A 116 12.33 -6.53 1.36
C ARG A 116 12.06 -6.41 2.86
N PHE A 117 11.93 -7.51 3.60
CA PHE A 117 11.85 -7.44 5.06
C PHE A 117 13.20 -7.10 5.70
N GLU A 118 13.19 -6.33 6.79
CA GLU A 118 14.39 -5.94 7.53
C GLU A 118 15.01 -7.12 8.30
N SER A 119 14.16 -7.89 8.99
CA SER A 119 14.57 -8.95 9.92
C SER A 119 14.13 -10.31 9.40
N LYS A 120 15.06 -11.27 9.40
CA LYS A 120 14.81 -12.69 9.14
C LYS A 120 15.27 -13.54 10.31
N PRO A 121 14.60 -14.64 10.64
CA PRO A 121 13.31 -15.09 10.09
C PRO A 121 12.12 -14.31 10.67
N ILE A 122 11.06 -14.11 9.88
CA ILE A 122 9.77 -13.67 10.40
C ILE A 122 9.05 -14.91 10.93
N GLU A 123 8.66 -14.88 12.20
CA GLU A 123 7.81 -15.90 12.79
C GLU A 123 6.35 -15.39 12.83
N PRO A 124 5.46 -15.86 11.94
CA PRO A 124 4.07 -15.37 11.87
C PRO A 124 3.25 -15.63 13.15
N SER A 125 3.67 -16.59 13.97
CA SER A 125 3.01 -16.97 15.23
C SER A 125 3.32 -16.02 16.39
N THR A 126 4.43 -15.30 16.35
CA THR A 126 4.92 -14.44 17.45
C THR A 126 5.00 -12.97 17.04
N ASN A 127 5.26 -12.69 15.76
CA ASN A 127 5.39 -11.32 15.25
C ASN A 127 4.02 -10.72 14.88
N THR A 128 3.69 -9.59 15.51
CA THR A 128 2.47 -8.80 15.20
C THR A 128 2.72 -7.71 14.16
N VAL A 129 3.97 -7.24 14.07
CA VAL A 129 4.44 -6.19 13.17
C VAL A 129 5.73 -6.64 12.49
N VAL A 130 5.85 -6.31 11.21
CA VAL A 130 7.03 -6.56 10.38
C VAL A 130 7.44 -5.28 9.67
N THR A 131 8.74 -5.04 9.55
CA THR A 131 9.27 -3.85 8.89
C THR A 131 9.76 -4.19 7.49
N LEU A 132 9.19 -3.50 6.49
CA LEU A 132 9.67 -3.52 5.12
C LEU A 132 10.68 -2.40 4.90
N VAL A 133 11.74 -2.71 4.17
CA VAL A 133 12.83 -1.80 3.83
C VAL A 133 12.81 -1.54 2.34
N SER A 134 12.88 -0.26 1.96
CA SER A 134 13.19 0.20 0.60
C SER A 134 14.24 1.31 0.65
N SER A 135 14.65 1.80 -0.52
CA SER A 135 15.60 2.91 -0.65
C SER A 135 14.93 4.12 -1.28
N ILE A 136 15.16 5.30 -0.69
CA ILE A 136 14.77 6.60 -1.23
C ILE A 136 16.03 7.45 -1.35
N GLY A 137 16.61 7.51 -2.55
CA GLY A 137 17.93 8.11 -2.74
C GLY A 137 18.97 7.42 -1.85
N GLN A 138 19.59 8.19 -0.95
CA GLN A 138 20.60 7.67 0.00
C GLN A 138 20.02 7.25 1.37
N ARG A 139 18.70 7.37 1.56
CA ARG A 139 18.02 7.03 2.82
C ARG A 139 17.35 5.68 2.72
N ARG A 140 17.27 4.99 3.87
CA ARG A 140 16.45 3.78 4.03
C ARG A 140 15.03 4.17 4.37
N LEU A 141 14.05 3.71 3.60
CA LEU A 141 12.63 3.76 3.99
C LEU A 141 12.32 2.51 4.82
N LEU A 142 11.79 2.70 6.03
CA LEU A 142 11.32 1.65 6.93
C LEU A 142 9.80 1.78 7.06
N LEU A 143 9.07 0.74 6.68
CA LEU A 143 7.61 0.69 6.70
C LEU A 143 7.12 -0.39 7.67
N ASP A 144 6.53 0.03 8.77
CA ASP A 144 5.97 -0.87 9.76
C ASP A 144 4.58 -1.35 9.35
N CYS A 145 4.47 -2.66 9.14
CA CYS A 145 3.31 -3.32 8.60
C CYS A 145 2.75 -4.31 9.61
N SER A 146 1.46 -4.26 9.90
CA SER A 146 0.84 -5.27 10.75
C SER A 146 0.66 -6.58 9.98
N LEU A 147 1.16 -7.69 10.53
CA LEU A 147 1.22 -8.97 9.81
C LEU A 147 -0.18 -9.46 9.38
N ARG A 148 -1.20 -9.24 10.23
CA ARG A 148 -2.61 -9.58 9.95
C ARG A 148 -3.20 -8.96 8.68
N ASN A 149 -2.59 -7.89 8.16
CA ASN A 149 -3.07 -7.21 6.97
C ASN A 149 -2.48 -7.80 5.68
N PHE A 150 -1.53 -8.73 5.79
CA PHE A 150 -1.03 -9.53 4.68
C PHE A 150 -1.75 -10.88 4.54
N SER A 151 -2.51 -11.31 5.54
CA SER A 151 -3.19 -12.61 5.57
C SER A 151 -4.70 -12.49 5.29
N GLU A 152 -5.30 -13.61 4.91
CA GLU A 152 -6.73 -13.68 4.57
C GLU A 152 -7.62 -13.60 5.83
N GLY A 153 -7.10 -14.08 6.96
CA GLY A 153 -7.65 -13.95 8.30
C GLY A 153 -6.75 -14.66 9.31
N PRO A 154 -6.98 -14.50 10.63
CA PRO A 154 -6.44 -15.43 11.60
C PRO A 154 -7.18 -16.78 11.46
N ARG A 155 -6.44 -17.88 11.57
CA ARG A 155 -7.01 -19.20 11.84
C ARG A 155 -7.78 -19.17 13.19
N PRO A 156 -8.63 -20.17 13.47
CA PRO A 156 -9.35 -20.26 14.74
C PRO A 156 -8.44 -20.22 16.00
N ASP A 157 -7.16 -20.55 15.85
CA ASP A 157 -6.13 -20.52 16.90
C ASP A 157 -5.37 -19.18 17.00
N GLY A 158 -5.74 -18.18 16.19
CA GLY A 158 -5.10 -16.86 16.16
C GLY A 158 -3.84 -16.78 15.28
N THR A 159 -3.41 -17.88 14.65
CA THR A 159 -2.24 -17.89 13.77
C THR A 159 -2.57 -17.36 12.37
N PHE A 160 -1.58 -16.86 11.65
CA PHE A 160 -1.76 -16.31 10.30
C PHE A 160 -1.18 -17.25 9.25
N ASP A 161 -2.01 -17.63 8.26
CA ASP A 161 -1.51 -18.32 7.07
C ASP A 161 -0.97 -17.31 6.06
N LEU A 162 0.32 -17.43 5.78
CA LEU A 162 0.93 -16.83 4.61
C LEU A 162 0.54 -17.70 3.40
N ASN A 163 -0.05 -17.12 2.36
CA ASN A 163 -0.32 -17.88 1.14
C ASN A 163 1.01 -18.25 0.42
N SER A 164 0.99 -19.27 -0.44
CA SER A 164 2.16 -19.79 -1.15
C SER A 164 2.91 -18.73 -1.98
N ALA A 165 2.18 -17.81 -2.62
CA ALA A 165 2.75 -16.68 -3.37
C ALA A 165 3.53 -15.72 -2.47
N ASN A 166 3.10 -15.57 -1.22
CA ASN A 166 3.68 -14.69 -0.23
C ASN A 166 4.84 -15.34 0.53
N ASP A 167 4.84 -16.66 0.73
CA ASP A 167 5.79 -17.36 1.61
C ASP A 167 7.27 -17.08 1.25
N ARG A 168 7.65 -17.08 -0.04
CA ARG A 168 9.03 -16.76 -0.46
C ARG A 168 9.43 -15.31 -0.18
N PHE A 169 8.47 -14.39 -0.29
CA PHE A 169 8.69 -12.99 0.07
C PHE A 169 8.79 -12.81 1.59
N PHE A 170 7.97 -13.51 2.39
CA PHE A 170 8.04 -13.48 3.86
C PHE A 170 9.26 -14.18 4.43
N ARG A 171 9.77 -15.22 3.77
CA ARG A 171 11.12 -15.78 4.03
C ARG A 171 12.24 -14.82 3.61
N GLY A 172 11.88 -13.75 2.89
CA GLY A 172 12.71 -12.67 2.35
C GLY A 172 13.74 -13.13 1.32
N ASP A 173 13.48 -14.26 0.66
CA ASP A 173 14.35 -14.81 -0.37
C ASP A 173 14.20 -14.08 -1.71
N MET A 174 13.30 -13.10 -1.75
CA MET A 174 13.00 -12.28 -2.92
C MET A 174 12.69 -10.85 -2.49
N SER A 175 13.14 -9.89 -3.30
CA SER A 175 12.72 -8.50 -3.23
C SER A 175 11.62 -8.23 -4.26
N MET A 176 10.63 -7.43 -3.90
CA MET A 176 9.51 -7.15 -4.80
C MET A 176 9.38 -5.65 -5.06
N THR A 177 9.11 -5.28 -6.32
CA THR A 177 8.75 -3.91 -6.66
C THR A 177 7.31 -3.65 -6.25
N MET A 178 7.10 -2.73 -5.32
CA MET A 178 5.78 -2.36 -4.84
C MET A 178 5.57 -0.85 -4.95
N THR A 179 4.30 -0.47 -4.96
CA THR A 179 3.83 0.90 -4.86
C THR A 179 3.00 1.07 -3.60
N THR A 180 3.18 2.21 -2.92
CA THR A 180 2.48 2.52 -1.67
C THR A 180 2.23 4.01 -1.50
N VAL A 181 1.23 4.33 -0.69
CA VAL A 181 1.14 5.61 0.03
C VAL A 181 1.26 5.32 1.52
N PHE A 182 2.08 6.10 2.22
CA PHE A 182 2.37 5.92 3.63
C PHE A 182 2.24 7.21 4.42
N LEU A 183 1.82 7.08 5.67
CA LEU A 183 1.88 8.12 6.69
C LEU A 183 3.34 8.28 7.14
N LEU A 184 3.87 9.49 7.06
CA LEU A 184 5.20 9.82 7.56
C LEU A 184 5.19 9.85 9.09
N LEU A 185 6.10 9.12 9.73
CA LEU A 185 6.25 9.09 11.19
C LEU A 185 7.55 9.78 11.64
N GLU A 186 8.65 9.56 10.90
CA GLU A 186 9.95 10.16 11.17
C GLU A 186 10.69 10.39 9.84
N ALA A 187 11.31 11.55 9.68
CA ALA A 187 12.22 11.84 8.58
C ALA A 187 13.59 12.23 9.14
N GLY A 188 14.59 11.38 8.96
CA GLY A 188 15.97 11.60 9.38
C GLY A 188 16.96 11.63 8.21
N GLN A 189 18.24 11.89 8.53
CA GLN A 189 19.30 11.98 7.54
C GLN A 189 19.63 10.64 6.86
N SER A 190 19.53 9.53 7.59
CA SER A 190 19.88 8.18 7.11
C SER A 190 18.67 7.28 6.89
N ARG A 191 17.52 7.61 7.51
CA ARG A 191 16.30 6.81 7.45
C ARG A 191 15.04 7.66 7.41
N VAL A 192 13.99 7.10 6.83
CA VAL A 192 12.61 7.59 6.86
C VAL A 192 11.77 6.46 7.43
N ILE A 193 10.96 6.74 8.44
CA ILE A 193 10.03 5.78 9.04
C ILE A 193 8.62 6.19 8.67
N GLY A 194 7.85 5.22 8.20
CA GLY A 194 6.48 5.43 7.81
C GLY A 194 5.62 4.22 8.09
N SER A 195 4.33 4.40 7.86
CA SER A 195 3.34 3.34 7.99
C SER A 195 2.47 3.31 6.73
N PRO A 196 2.46 2.23 5.94
CA PRO A 196 1.74 2.18 4.68
C PRO A 196 0.22 2.10 4.90
N LEU A 197 -0.53 2.75 4.01
CA LEU A 197 -1.97 2.56 3.84
C LEU A 197 -2.26 1.27 3.07
N PHE A 198 -1.46 1.00 2.05
CA PHE A 198 -1.52 -0.22 1.23
C PHE A 198 -0.16 -0.59 0.66
N LEU A 199 -0.01 -1.81 0.15
CA LEU A 199 1.10 -2.20 -0.73
C LEU A 199 0.49 -2.86 -1.97
N LYS A 200 0.84 -2.36 -3.16
CA LYS A 200 0.44 -2.91 -4.45
C LYS A 200 1.65 -3.50 -5.14
N LEU A 201 1.53 -4.76 -5.55
CA LEU A 201 2.44 -5.46 -6.43
C LEU A 201 2.00 -5.29 -7.88
N SER A 202 2.96 -4.99 -8.74
CA SER A 202 2.81 -5.08 -10.20
C SER A 202 3.59 -6.31 -10.66
N LEU A 203 2.89 -7.38 -11.01
CA LEU A 203 3.50 -8.63 -11.45
C LEU A 203 3.33 -8.80 -12.97
N PRO A 204 4.37 -9.24 -13.71
CA PRO A 204 4.17 -9.74 -15.07
C PRO A 204 3.17 -10.91 -15.07
N GLU A 205 2.25 -10.97 -16.02
CA GLU A 205 1.29 -12.09 -16.12
C GLU A 205 1.95 -13.48 -16.17
N SER A 206 3.17 -13.57 -16.71
CA SER A 206 3.96 -14.80 -16.74
C SER A 206 4.30 -15.35 -15.35
N ASP A 207 4.48 -14.46 -14.37
CA ASP A 207 4.95 -14.79 -13.03
C ASP A 207 3.76 -15.17 -12.12
N TRP A 208 2.55 -14.74 -12.47
CA TRP A 208 1.33 -15.10 -11.74
C TRP A 208 1.03 -16.60 -11.80
N MET A 209 1.20 -17.21 -12.98
CA MET A 209 0.96 -18.64 -13.18
C MET A 209 1.96 -19.54 -12.45
N THR A 210 3.10 -19.00 -12.02
CA THR A 210 4.10 -19.72 -11.18
C THR A 210 3.94 -19.43 -9.69
N MET A 211 3.04 -18.51 -9.30
CA MET A 211 2.76 -18.14 -7.91
C MET A 211 1.47 -18.75 -7.34
N LEU A 212 0.60 -19.34 -8.17
CA LEU A 212 -0.56 -20.15 -7.76
C LEU A 212 -0.17 -21.60 -7.51
#